data_AF-A0A838G699-F1
#
_entry.id   AF-A0A838G699-F1
#
_cell.length_a   1.000
_cell.length_b   1.000
_cell.length_c   1.000
_cell.angle_alpha   90.00
_cell.angle_beta   90.00
_cell.angle_gamma   90.00
#
_symmetry.space_group_name_H-M   'P 1'
#
loop_
_entity.id
_entity.type
_entity.pdbx_description
1 polymer ?
#
loop_
_entity_poly.entity_id
_entity_poly.type
_entity_poly.pdbx_seq_one_letter_code
_entity_poly.pdbx_strand_id
1 'polypeptide(L)'
;MIEHAATTVRRRLARALAVLPAVLVLAASVPAFAAPPEQWAEADAVSPLDYLLVLVLIPAGLFVLIALLVSLGSSGRDGSTYQPGLAWRHEPEWFGGPRDGVEKAERTSPRALEGAEGGASGRW
;
A
#
# COMPACT_ATOMS: atom_id res chain seq x y z
N MET A 1 18.28 -20.84 22.16
CA MET A 1 17.78 -19.45 22.23
C MET A 1 18.90 -18.39 22.10
N ILE A 2 20.10 -18.63 22.64
CA ILE A 2 21.22 -17.66 22.66
C ILE A 2 21.87 -17.43 21.26
N GLU A 3 21.95 -18.46 20.40
CA GLU A 3 22.56 -18.35 19.06
C GLU A 3 21.79 -17.47 18.06
N HIS A 4 20.46 -17.41 18.16
CA HIS A 4 19.64 -16.58 17.28
C HIS A 4 19.79 -15.08 17.61
N ALA A 5 20.08 -14.75 18.86
CA ALA A 5 20.38 -13.38 19.27
C ALA A 5 21.73 -12.90 18.70
N ALA A 6 22.76 -13.75 18.75
CA ALA A 6 24.12 -13.41 18.29
C ALA A 6 24.19 -13.15 16.77
N THR A 7 23.50 -13.95 15.96
CA THR A 7 23.43 -13.78 14.49
C THR A 7 22.67 -12.51 14.08
N THR A 8 21.62 -12.17 14.83
CA THR A 8 20.83 -10.95 14.62
C THR A 8 21.64 -9.69 14.97
N VAL A 9 22.39 -9.71 16.08
CA VAL A 9 23.27 -8.61 16.49
C VAL A 9 24.41 -8.40 15.48
N ARG A 10 25.02 -9.48 14.98
CA ARG A 10 26.10 -9.41 13.97
C ARG A 10 25.62 -8.83 12.63
N ARG A 11 24.40 -9.18 12.20
CA ARG A 11 23.78 -8.60 10.98
C ARG A 11 23.42 -7.13 11.15
N ARG A 12 22.98 -6.70 12.34
CA ARG A 12 22.70 -5.28 12.64
C ARG A 12 23.98 -4.44 12.67
N LEU A 13 25.05 -4.96 13.28
CA LEU A 13 26.37 -4.31 13.28
C LEU A 13 26.96 -4.18 11.88
N ALA A 14 26.89 -5.24 11.05
CA ALA A 14 27.37 -5.18 9.66
C ALA A 14 26.60 -4.15 8.82
N ARG A 15 25.28 -4.03 9.00
CA ARG A 15 24.47 -3.01 8.34
C ARG A 15 24.80 -1.60 8.82
N ALA A 16 25.00 -1.40 10.12
CA ALA A 16 25.41 -0.12 10.68
C ALA A 16 26.78 0.32 10.13
N LEU A 17 27.75 -0.61 10.04
CA LEU A 17 29.06 -0.34 9.46
C LEU A 17 28.98 -0.01 7.95
N ALA A 18 28.09 -0.69 7.20
CA ALA A 18 27.92 -0.46 5.77
C ALA A 18 27.29 0.91 5.45
N VAL A 19 26.48 1.46 6.36
CA VAL A 19 25.81 2.76 6.18
C VAL A 19 26.71 3.92 6.63
N LEU A 20 27.62 3.68 7.57
CA LEU A 20 28.53 4.68 8.12
C LEU A 20 29.33 5.49 7.08
N PRO A 21 29.96 4.90 6.04
CA PRO A 21 30.69 5.68 5.04
C PRO A 21 29.77 6.57 4.21
N ALA A 22 28.56 6.14 3.88
CA ALA A 22 27.59 6.97 3.16
C ALA A 22 27.15 8.17 4.01
N VAL A 23 26.90 7.96 5.30
CA VAL A 23 26.58 9.04 6.25
C VAL A 23 27.75 10.01 6.42
N LEU A 24 28.98 9.50 6.52
CA LEU A 24 30.18 10.33 6.62
C LEU A 24 30.42 11.15 5.35
N VAL A 25 30.19 10.58 4.16
CA VAL A 25 30.27 11.31 2.88
C VAL A 25 29.20 12.41 2.80
N LEU A 26 27.97 12.12 3.23
CA LEU A 26 26.90 13.12 3.32
C LEU A 26 27.19 14.21 4.36
N ALA A 27 27.81 13.86 5.49
CA ALA A 27 28.15 14.82 6.54
C ALA A 27 29.39 15.68 6.19
N ALA A 28 30.35 15.12 5.44
CA ALA A 28 31.54 15.81 4.97
C ALA A 28 31.31 16.56 3.64
N SER A 29 30.12 16.48 3.07
CA SER A 29 29.70 17.25 1.89
C SER A 29 29.71 18.75 2.23
N VAL A 30 30.77 19.45 1.84
CA VAL A 30 30.77 20.91 1.81
C VAL A 30 30.10 21.36 0.51
N PRO A 31 29.15 22.32 0.54
CA PRO A 31 28.61 22.89 -0.68
C PRO A 31 29.76 23.48 -1.52
N ALA A 32 29.87 23.08 -2.78
CA ALA A 32 30.78 23.74 -3.71
C ALA A 32 30.20 25.12 -4.05
N PHE A 33 30.63 26.15 -3.33
CA PHE A 33 30.27 27.53 -3.62
C PHE A 33 31.03 28.01 -4.85
N ALA A 34 30.39 27.95 -6.01
CA ALA A 34 30.86 28.64 -7.21
C ALA A 34 30.40 30.10 -7.16
N ALA A 35 31.30 31.02 -7.51
CA ALA A 35 30.91 32.41 -7.71
C ALA A 35 29.91 32.51 -8.87
N PRO A 36 28.81 33.27 -8.74
CA PRO A 36 27.90 33.52 -9.84
C PRO A 36 28.65 34.19 -11.01
N PRO A 37 28.39 33.80 -12.28
CA PRO A 37 28.87 34.53 -13.43
C PRO A 37 28.35 35.97 -13.43
N GLU A 38 29.18 36.94 -13.82
CA GLU A 38 28.79 38.37 -13.83
C GLU A 38 27.62 38.69 -14.78
N GLN A 39 27.28 37.76 -15.68
CA GLN A 39 26.16 37.91 -16.62
C GLN A 39 24.81 37.53 -16.00
N TRP A 40 24.76 36.97 -14.79
CA TRP A 40 23.52 36.62 -14.13
C TRP A 40 22.90 37.84 -13.45
N ALA A 41 21.59 38.03 -13.66
CA ALA A 41 20.86 39.02 -12.89
C ALA A 41 20.84 38.61 -11.41
N GLU A 42 21.05 39.59 -10.52
CA GLU A 42 20.86 39.40 -9.08
C GLU A 42 19.41 38.97 -8.83
N ALA A 43 19.21 37.81 -8.20
CA ALA A 43 17.87 37.37 -7.83
C ALA A 43 17.44 38.11 -6.56
N ASP A 44 16.17 38.52 -6.51
CA ASP A 44 15.60 39.07 -5.29
C ASP A 44 15.70 38.06 -4.15
N ALA A 45 16.21 38.50 -3.00
CA ALA A 45 16.30 37.66 -1.83
C ALA A 45 14.89 37.28 -1.35
N VAL A 46 14.59 35.98 -1.36
CA VAL A 46 13.35 35.44 -0.79
C VAL A 46 13.50 35.23 0.71
N SER A 47 12.44 35.52 1.46
CA SER A 47 12.39 35.22 2.89
C SER A 47 12.57 33.72 3.13
N PRO A 48 13.41 33.29 4.10
CA PRO A 48 13.55 31.88 4.46
C PRO A 48 12.24 31.23 4.88
N LEU A 49 11.35 32.01 5.51
CA LEU A 49 10.03 31.54 5.91
C LEU A 49 9.16 31.23 4.68
N ASP A 50 9.16 32.13 3.69
CA ASP A 50 8.38 31.93 2.45
C ASP A 50 8.86 30.70 1.69
N TYR A 51 10.19 30.49 1.61
CA TYR A 51 10.76 29.30 1.03
C TYR A 51 10.30 28.01 1.76
N LEU A 52 10.36 28.00 3.09
CA LEU A 52 9.93 26.84 3.90
C LEU A 52 8.43 26.58 3.76
N LEU A 53 7.62 27.64 3.71
CA LEU A 53 6.18 27.51 3.47
C LEU A 53 5.92 26.86 2.12
N VAL A 54 6.53 27.35 1.05
CA VAL A 54 6.37 26.77 -0.30
C VAL A 54 6.81 25.30 -0.31
N LEU A 55 7.97 25.01 0.29
CA LEU A 55 8.56 23.68 0.32
C LEU A 55 7.70 22.65 1.05
N VAL A 56 6.98 23.05 2.11
CA VAL A 56 6.16 22.12 2.92
C VAL A 56 4.70 22.16 2.52
N LEU A 57 4.14 23.34 2.29
CA LEU A 57 2.71 23.54 2.06
C LEU A 57 2.27 23.00 0.71
N ILE A 58 3.08 23.15 -0.35
CA ILE A 58 2.72 22.63 -1.68
C ILE A 58 2.66 21.10 -1.67
N PRO A 59 3.70 20.36 -1.22
CA PRO A 59 3.62 18.91 -1.16
C PRO A 59 2.52 18.39 -0.21
N ALA A 60 2.36 19.01 0.95
CA ALA A 60 1.31 18.63 1.91
C ALA A 60 -0.09 18.89 1.34
N GLY A 61 -0.29 20.04 0.71
CA GLY A 61 -1.54 20.39 0.04
C GLY A 61 -1.87 19.44 -1.10
N LEU A 62 -0.88 19.08 -1.92
CA LEU A 62 -1.05 18.10 -3.00
C LEU A 62 -1.38 16.71 -2.44
N PHE A 63 -0.70 16.27 -1.38
CA PHE A 63 -1.00 15.02 -0.69
C PHE A 63 -2.45 14.99 -0.19
N VAL A 64 -2.89 16.04 0.52
CA VAL A 64 -4.25 16.15 1.04
C VAL A 64 -5.27 16.15 -0.09
N LEU A 65 -5.03 16.90 -1.16
CA LEU A 65 -5.90 16.95 -2.33
C LEU A 65 -6.05 15.55 -2.97
N ILE A 66 -4.93 14.86 -3.22
CA ILE A 66 -4.94 13.51 -3.79
C ILE A 66 -5.67 12.55 -2.84
N ALA A 67 -5.36 12.58 -1.55
CA ALA A 67 -6.00 11.73 -0.55
C ALA A 67 -7.52 11.93 -0.54
N LEU A 68 -7.98 13.19 -0.57
CA LEU A 68 -9.41 13.52 -0.66
C LEU A 68 -10.03 12.96 -1.93
N LEU A 69 -9.43 13.20 -3.10
CA LEU A 69 -9.96 12.71 -4.38
C LEU A 69 -10.07 11.17 -4.39
N VAL A 70 -9.07 10.48 -3.85
CA VAL A 70 -9.05 9.01 -3.76
C VAL A 70 -10.11 8.51 -2.77
N SER A 71 -10.20 9.11 -1.57
CA SER A 71 -11.15 8.69 -0.54
C SER A 71 -12.60 9.02 -0.88
N LEU A 72 -12.88 10.14 -1.53
CA LEU A 72 -14.22 10.47 -1.99
C LEU A 72 -14.64 9.55 -3.15
N GLY A 73 -13.72 9.24 -4.07
CA GLY A 73 -14.00 8.33 -5.18
C GLY A 73 -14.32 6.89 -4.76
N SER A 74 -13.87 6.44 -3.59
CA SER A 74 -14.11 5.07 -3.11
C SER A 74 -15.50 4.85 -2.52
N SER A 75 -16.17 5.90 -2.06
CA SER A 75 -17.47 5.79 -1.39
C SER A 75 -18.64 5.52 -2.36
N GLY A 76 -18.44 5.71 -3.66
CA GLY A 76 -19.43 5.47 -4.71
C GLY A 76 -19.27 4.16 -5.48
N ARG A 77 -18.29 3.31 -5.13
CA ARG A 77 -18.13 1.99 -5.78
C ARG A 77 -19.09 1.00 -5.15
N ASP A 78 -20.18 0.74 -5.87
CA ASP A 78 -21.23 -0.26 -5.69
C ASP A 78 -20.81 -1.49 -4.87
N GLY A 79 -20.92 -1.36 -3.56
CA GLY A 79 -20.66 -2.42 -2.59
C GLY A 79 -21.51 -2.18 -1.37
N SER A 80 -22.82 -1.93 -1.55
CA SER A 80 -23.73 -1.88 -0.40
C SER A 80 -23.65 -3.23 0.31
N THR A 81 -23.17 -3.23 1.55
CA THR A 81 -23.21 -4.43 2.39
C THR A 81 -24.63 -4.97 2.45
N TYR A 82 -24.78 -6.29 2.36
CA TYR A 82 -26.09 -6.92 2.51
C TYR A 82 -26.74 -6.46 3.82
N GLN A 83 -27.99 -5.99 3.74
CA GLN A 83 -28.77 -5.52 4.87
C GLN A 83 -29.78 -6.61 5.26
N PRO A 84 -29.63 -7.26 6.43
CA PRO A 84 -30.59 -8.24 6.92
C PRO A 84 -31.99 -7.63 7.02
N GLY A 85 -33.00 -8.37 6.54
CA GLY A 85 -34.40 -7.90 6.52
C GLY A 85 -34.82 -7.21 5.23
N LEU A 86 -33.89 -6.87 4.34
CA LEU A 86 -34.21 -6.51 2.96
C LEU A 86 -34.17 -7.73 2.03
N ALA A 87 -35.00 -7.66 0.99
CA ALA A 87 -34.96 -8.63 -0.11
C ALA A 87 -33.58 -8.62 -0.77
N TRP A 88 -33.10 -9.80 -1.17
CA TRP A 88 -31.83 -9.96 -1.89
C TRP A 88 -31.89 -9.22 -3.24
N ARG A 89 -30.88 -8.39 -3.52
CA ARG A 89 -30.79 -7.54 -4.73
C ARG A 89 -29.57 -7.83 -5.59
N HIS A 90 -28.73 -8.77 -5.18
CA HIS A 90 -27.53 -9.15 -5.92
C HIS A 90 -27.79 -10.41 -6.76
N GLU A 91 -26.89 -10.73 -7.68
CA GLU A 91 -26.97 -11.99 -8.42
C GLU A 91 -26.79 -13.17 -7.45
N PRO A 92 -27.53 -14.29 -7.59
CA PRO A 92 -27.25 -15.50 -6.83
C PRO A 92 -25.84 -16.01 -7.14
N GLU A 93 -24.98 -16.03 -6.13
CA GLU A 93 -23.62 -16.55 -6.24
C GLU A 93 -23.48 -17.87 -5.47
N TRP A 94 -22.93 -18.87 -6.16
CA TRP A 94 -22.63 -20.16 -5.57
C TRP A 94 -21.20 -20.19 -5.04
N PHE A 95 -21.05 -20.02 -3.73
CA PHE A 95 -19.76 -20.13 -3.05
C PHE A 95 -19.46 -21.59 -2.72
N GLY A 96 -19.02 -22.37 -3.71
CA GLY A 96 -18.71 -23.79 -3.53
C GLY A 96 -18.17 -24.45 -4.79
N GLY A 97 -16.88 -24.26 -5.05
CA GLY A 97 -16.16 -24.98 -6.11
C GLY A 97 -15.53 -26.28 -5.62
N PRO A 98 -14.96 -27.11 -6.53
CA PRO A 98 -14.21 -28.30 -6.15
C PRO A 98 -13.06 -27.94 -5.21
N ARG A 99 -13.01 -28.58 -4.04
CA ARG A 99 -11.93 -28.37 -3.05
C ARG A 99 -10.55 -28.85 -3.55
N ASP A 100 -10.55 -29.71 -4.56
CA ASP A 100 -9.35 -30.32 -5.15
C ASP A 100 -8.86 -29.59 -6.42
N GLY A 101 -9.40 -28.41 -6.72
CA GLY A 101 -9.03 -27.62 -7.90
C GLY A 101 -9.90 -27.86 -9.13
N VAL A 102 -9.86 -26.90 -10.07
CA VAL A 102 -10.74 -26.83 -11.25
C VAL A 102 -10.61 -28.02 -12.20
N GLU A 103 -9.43 -28.64 -12.26
CA GLU A 103 -9.16 -29.81 -13.12
C GLU A 103 -9.97 -31.06 -12.73
N LYS A 104 -10.44 -31.13 -11.47
CA LYS A 104 -11.30 -32.23 -11.01
C LYS A 104 -12.78 -31.93 -11.31
N ALA A 105 -13.18 -30.66 -11.40
CA ALA A 105 -14.51 -30.27 -11.86
C ALA A 105 -14.78 -30.78 -13.28
N GLU A 106 -13.82 -30.58 -14.18
CA GLU A 106 -13.95 -31.00 -15.59
C GLU A 106 -14.06 -32.52 -15.76
N ARG A 107 -13.54 -33.29 -14.79
CA ARG A 107 -13.56 -34.75 -14.79
C ARG A 107 -14.72 -35.36 -13.99
N THR A 108 -15.52 -34.54 -13.32
CA THR A 108 -16.66 -35.02 -12.54
C THR A 108 -17.87 -35.13 -13.46
N SER A 109 -18.36 -36.36 -13.69
CA SER A 109 -19.54 -36.57 -14.52
C SER A 109 -20.81 -36.07 -13.80
N PRO A 110 -21.83 -35.56 -14.52
CA PRO A 110 -23.10 -35.11 -13.92
C PRO A 110 -23.75 -36.19 -13.03
N ARG A 111 -23.62 -37.45 -13.43
CA ARG A 111 -24.11 -38.62 -12.70
C ARG A 111 -23.42 -38.86 -11.36
N ALA A 112 -22.18 -38.38 -11.19
CA ALA A 112 -21.47 -38.42 -9.91
C ALA A 112 -21.91 -37.30 -8.95
N LEU A 113 -22.55 -36.24 -9.46
CA LEU A 113 -23.13 -35.14 -8.69
C LEU A 113 -24.60 -35.42 -8.29
N GLU A 114 -25.29 -36.26 -9.05
CA GLU A 114 -26.71 -36.65 -8.83
C GLU A 114 -26.93 -37.55 -7.60
N GLY A 115 -25.87 -38.05 -6.97
CA GLY A 115 -25.94 -38.87 -5.76
C GLY A 115 -26.10 -38.03 -4.49
N ALA A 116 -27.26 -37.41 -4.28
CA ALA A 116 -27.54 -36.67 -3.05
C ALA A 116 -28.57 -37.40 -2.18
N GLU A 117 -28.09 -38.16 -1.20
CA GLU A 117 -28.92 -38.68 -0.11
C GLU A 117 -28.70 -37.86 1.16
N GLY A 118 -29.63 -36.96 1.47
CA GLY A 118 -29.67 -36.21 2.73
C GLY A 118 -29.97 -34.72 2.56
N GLY A 119 -30.68 -34.13 3.53
CA GLY A 119 -31.02 -32.71 3.56
C GLY A 119 -31.16 -32.19 4.99
N ALA A 120 -30.68 -30.97 5.23
CA ALA A 120 -30.87 -30.24 6.48
C ALA A 120 -31.53 -28.90 6.18
N SER A 121 -32.50 -28.50 7.00
CA SER A 121 -33.17 -27.21 6.86
C SER A 121 -33.21 -26.49 8.21
N GLY A 122 -33.24 -25.17 8.15
CA GLY A 122 -33.38 -24.29 9.31
C GLY A 122 -34.17 -23.05 8.91
N ARG A 123 -34.79 -22.41 9.90
CA ARG A 123 -35.49 -21.13 9.75
C ARG A 123 -34.95 -20.19 10.82
N TRP A 124 -34.65 -18.97 10.42
CA TRP A 124 -34.13 -17.90 11.25
C TRP A 124 -35.26 -16.96 11.61
#